data_AF-U1MQ55-F1
#
_entry.id   AF-U1MQ55-F1
#
_cell.length_a   1.000
_cell.length_b   1.000
_cell.length_c   1.000
_cell.angle_alpha   90.00
_cell.angle_beta   90.00
_cell.angle_gamma   90.00
#
_symmetry.space_group_name_H-M   'P 1'
#
loop_
_entity.id
_entity.type
_entity.pdbx_description
1 polymer ?
#
loop_
_entity_poly.entity_id
_entity_poly.type
_entity_poly.pdbx_seq_one_letter_code
_entity_poly.pdbx_strand_id
1 'polypeptide(L)'
;LNHQCQDHLSMFSVRKTPLVDLYLRVGVRVELMKRRKLVVSLITAGTVAIAGCSGSETQSAEQQREFSTTGNDSKLIQSPVDDLTLTTEDLPGSDWEQNRSGADATFAMQGFSKPTTESYVAVLFNIRKKPDVSAATDGYEPITPEYLTGSSVGETESRELNVGVASELYSWDGENGVGPGYLIKIRDANVFCHLLWAVRPSDGEYLPEDPVSLDQMGQLAVTIHTKWR
;
A
#
# COMPACT_ATOMS: atom_id res chain seq x y z
N LEU A 1 6.33 -62.13 10.53
CA LEU A 1 4.95 -62.57 10.25
C LEU A 1 4.04 -61.70 11.12
N ASN A 2 3.66 -60.54 10.59
CA ASN A 2 2.30 -60.21 10.09
C ASN A 2 1.43 -59.59 11.19
N HIS A 3 1.25 -58.27 11.13
CA HIS A 3 -0.02 -57.57 10.78
C HIS A 3 -0.96 -57.48 12.00
N GLN A 4 -1.43 -56.32 12.45
CA GLN A 4 -2.19 -55.31 11.71
C GLN A 4 -2.19 -53.96 12.46
N CYS A 5 -1.89 -52.88 11.73
CA CYS A 5 -2.40 -51.54 12.02
C CYS A 5 -3.89 -51.50 11.69
N GLN A 6 -4.69 -50.87 12.54
CA GLN A 6 -6.00 -50.32 12.17
C GLN A 6 -6.22 -48.98 12.88
N ASP A 7 -5.94 -47.93 12.12
CA ASP A 7 -6.78 -46.75 11.86
C ASP A 7 -7.80 -46.33 12.93
N HIS A 8 -7.52 -45.20 13.57
CA HIS A 8 -8.56 -44.24 13.94
C HIS A 8 -8.24 -42.87 13.34
N LEU A 9 -8.87 -42.62 12.20
CA LEU A 9 -9.08 -41.30 11.61
C LEU A 9 -9.76 -40.39 12.64
N SER A 10 -9.07 -39.33 13.09
CA SER A 10 -9.73 -38.16 13.64
C SER A 10 -9.34 -36.94 12.83
N MET A 11 -10.33 -36.44 12.10
CA MET A 11 -10.51 -35.09 11.55
C MET A 11 -9.23 -34.32 11.21
N PHE A 12 -8.97 -34.22 9.91
CA PHE A 12 -8.30 -33.07 9.33
C PHE A 12 -9.04 -31.79 9.77
N SER A 13 -8.57 -31.19 10.86
CA SER A 13 -8.86 -29.80 11.16
C SER A 13 -8.14 -28.99 10.09
N VAL A 14 -8.91 -28.58 9.07
CA VAL A 14 -8.50 -27.56 8.11
C VAL A 14 -8.32 -26.28 8.93
N ARG A 15 -7.10 -26.09 9.48
CA ARG A 15 -6.70 -24.82 10.07
C ARG A 15 -6.79 -23.79 8.96
N LYS A 16 -7.78 -22.91 9.05
CA LYS A 16 -7.88 -21.72 8.22
C LYS A 16 -6.59 -20.93 8.39
N THR A 17 -5.78 -20.93 7.34
CA THR A 17 -4.57 -20.12 7.23
C THR A 17 -4.98 -18.64 7.30
N PRO A 18 -4.45 -17.83 8.22
CA PRO A 18 -4.76 -16.40 8.27
C PRO A 18 -4.27 -15.73 6.97
N LEU A 19 -5.06 -14.79 6.43
CA LEU A 19 -4.84 -14.11 5.14
C LEU A 19 -3.44 -13.50 4.99
N VAL A 20 -2.77 -13.09 6.08
CA VAL A 20 -1.38 -12.60 6.06
C VAL A 20 -0.38 -13.71 5.71
N ASP A 21 -0.60 -14.96 6.15
CA ASP A 21 0.23 -16.11 5.77
C ASP A 21 -0.06 -16.58 4.34
N LEU A 22 -1.24 -16.23 3.79
CA LEU A 22 -1.55 -16.37 2.36
C LEU A 22 -0.78 -15.33 1.52
N TYR A 23 -0.67 -14.07 1.94
CA TYR A 23 0.17 -13.08 1.23
C TYR A 23 1.69 -13.31 1.43
N LEU A 24 2.09 -13.92 2.55
CA LEU A 24 3.47 -14.36 2.77
C LEU A 24 3.83 -15.63 1.96
N ARG A 25 2.88 -16.51 1.61
CA ARG A 25 3.14 -17.72 0.77
C ARG A 25 2.78 -17.59 -0.71
N VAL A 26 1.86 -16.71 -1.10
CA VAL A 26 1.38 -16.58 -2.48
C VAL A 26 2.17 -15.52 -3.24
N GLY A 27 3.47 -15.75 -3.36
CA GLY A 27 4.28 -15.24 -4.48
C GLY A 27 4.08 -16.10 -5.73
N VAL A 28 2.83 -16.47 -6.06
CA VAL A 28 2.53 -17.39 -7.18
C VAL A 28 1.62 -16.70 -8.20
N ARG A 29 2.23 -16.39 -9.35
CA ARG A 29 1.65 -16.12 -10.68
C ARG A 29 0.11 -15.96 -10.73
N VAL A 30 -0.35 -14.72 -10.87
CA VAL A 30 -1.65 -14.46 -11.52
C VAL A 30 -1.38 -14.14 -12.99
N GLU A 31 -1.46 -15.19 -13.79
CA GLU A 31 -1.51 -15.17 -15.23
C GLU A 31 -2.97 -14.89 -15.67
N LEU A 32 -3.17 -13.89 -16.54
CA LEU A 32 -4.37 -13.60 -17.33
C LEU A 32 -5.72 -13.39 -16.60
N MET A 33 -6.19 -12.13 -16.61
CA MET A 33 -7.53 -11.85 -17.15
C MET A 33 -7.51 -10.58 -18.00
N LYS A 34 -7.35 -10.78 -19.32
CA LYS A 34 -7.82 -9.84 -20.34
C LYS A 34 -9.34 -9.70 -20.20
N ARG A 35 -9.82 -8.53 -19.81
CA ARG A 35 -11.15 -8.06 -20.24
C ARG A 35 -11.06 -6.62 -20.72
N ARG A 36 -11.04 -6.52 -22.06
CA ARG A 36 -11.34 -5.31 -22.82
C ARG A 36 -12.67 -4.72 -22.37
N LYS A 37 -12.72 -3.42 -22.13
CA LYS A 37 -13.87 -2.60 -22.54
C LYS A 37 -13.38 -1.26 -23.07
N LEU A 38 -13.43 -1.20 -24.40
CA LEU A 38 -13.35 0.01 -25.21
C LEU A 38 -14.76 0.59 -25.25
N VAL A 39 -14.95 1.84 -24.79
CA VAL A 39 -16.06 2.68 -25.25
C VAL A 39 -15.49 4.07 -25.52
N VAL A 40 -15.46 4.39 -26.82
CA VAL A 40 -15.17 5.69 -27.40
C VAL A 40 -16.47 6.48 -27.49
N SER A 41 -16.34 7.81 -27.49
CA SER A 41 -17.30 8.87 -27.87
C SER A 41 -18.11 9.45 -26.70
N LEU A 42 -18.20 10.77 -26.49
CA LEU A 42 -18.38 11.86 -27.47
C LEU A 42 -17.76 13.21 -27.06
N ILE A 43 -17.40 13.97 -28.08
CA ILE A 43 -17.20 15.43 -28.12
C ILE A 43 -18.50 16.16 -27.74
N THR A 44 -18.45 17.17 -26.86
CA THR A 44 -19.10 18.48 -27.11
C THR A 44 -18.46 19.58 -26.26
N ALA A 45 -18.02 20.64 -26.92
CA ALA A 45 -17.65 21.90 -26.30
C ALA A 45 -18.86 22.54 -25.60
N GLY A 46 -18.65 23.07 -24.40
CA GLY A 46 -19.66 23.80 -23.66
C GLY A 46 -19.03 24.56 -22.51
N THR A 47 -18.67 25.82 -22.77
CA THR A 47 -18.30 26.81 -21.77
C THR A 47 -19.42 26.93 -20.73
N VAL A 48 -19.14 26.61 -19.47
CA VAL A 48 -19.98 27.05 -18.36
C VAL A 48 -19.10 27.83 -17.40
N ALA A 49 -19.19 29.15 -17.49
CA ALA A 49 -18.78 30.02 -16.42
C ALA A 49 -19.75 29.83 -15.25
N ILE A 50 -19.23 29.43 -14.08
CA ILE A 50 -19.92 29.63 -12.81
C ILE A 50 -19.00 30.47 -11.94
N ALA A 51 -19.30 31.76 -11.89
CA ALA A 51 -18.86 32.64 -10.83
C ALA A 51 -19.93 32.65 -9.73
N GLY A 52 -19.52 32.54 -8.46
CA GLY A 52 -20.31 33.04 -7.34
C GLY A 52 -20.46 32.12 -6.13
N CYS A 53 -19.50 32.25 -5.19
CA CYS A 53 -19.69 32.37 -3.74
C CYS A 53 -20.75 31.49 -3.04
N SER A 54 -20.32 30.62 -2.12
CA SER A 54 -20.34 30.89 -0.66
C SER A 54 -20.07 29.61 0.13
N GLY A 55 -19.13 29.69 1.07
CA GLY A 55 -18.74 28.56 1.91
C GLY A 55 -17.24 28.55 2.18
N SER A 56 -16.66 29.71 2.50
CA SER A 56 -15.30 29.80 3.02
C SER A 56 -15.28 29.24 4.44
N GLU A 57 -15.31 27.92 4.57
CA GLU A 57 -14.66 27.28 5.70
C GLU A 57 -13.17 27.45 5.46
N THR A 58 -12.60 28.40 6.19
CA THR A 58 -11.17 28.61 6.29
C THR A 58 -10.57 27.33 6.87
N GLN A 59 -10.27 26.34 6.02
CA GLN A 59 -9.30 25.30 6.34
C GLN A 59 -8.05 26.05 6.78
N SER A 60 -7.65 25.85 8.04
CA SER A 60 -6.52 26.58 8.59
C SER A 60 -5.30 26.31 7.70
N ALA A 61 -4.47 27.32 7.51
CA ALA A 61 -3.21 27.18 6.77
C ALA A 61 -2.26 26.11 7.38
N GLU A 62 -2.61 25.53 8.53
CA GLU A 62 -1.92 24.41 9.16
C GLU A 62 -2.27 23.06 8.50
N GLN A 63 -3.50 22.85 8.01
CA GLN A 63 -3.86 21.60 7.31
C GLN A 63 -3.35 21.54 5.86
N GLN A 64 -3.13 22.68 5.20
CA GLN A 64 -2.58 22.73 3.83
C GLN A 64 -1.06 22.48 3.75
N ARG A 65 -0.36 22.40 4.88
CA ARG A 65 1.11 22.26 4.93
C ARG A 65 1.61 20.81 4.93
N GLU A 66 0.75 19.83 5.16
CA GLU A 66 1.15 18.67 5.96
C GLU A 66 2.34 17.86 5.42
N PHE A 67 2.54 17.70 4.11
CA PHE A 67 3.61 16.83 3.58
C PHE A 67 4.31 17.35 2.30
N SER A 68 4.26 18.66 2.04
CA SER A 68 4.66 19.20 0.73
C SER A 68 6.15 19.11 0.45
N THR A 69 6.49 18.40 -0.63
CA THR A 69 7.80 18.37 -1.28
C THR A 69 7.66 18.86 -2.73
N THR A 70 8.75 19.29 -3.38
CA THR A 70 8.69 19.62 -4.82
C THR A 70 9.04 18.38 -5.64
N GLY A 71 8.12 17.92 -6.49
CA GLY A 71 8.34 16.84 -7.46
C GLY A 71 8.26 17.34 -8.90
N ASN A 72 8.91 16.63 -9.83
CA ASN A 72 8.83 16.94 -11.26
C ASN A 72 8.78 15.66 -12.10
N ASP A 73 7.56 15.30 -12.50
CA ASP A 73 7.26 14.11 -13.31
C ASP A 73 7.90 14.13 -14.72
N SER A 74 8.44 15.26 -15.19
CA SER A 74 9.06 15.36 -16.53
C SER A 74 10.45 14.72 -16.65
N LYS A 75 11.13 14.45 -15.52
CA LYS A 75 12.46 13.84 -15.52
C LYS A 75 12.39 12.41 -15.01
N LEU A 76 12.74 11.45 -15.86
CA LEU A 76 12.80 10.03 -15.50
C LEU A 76 13.86 9.78 -14.42
N ILE A 77 13.49 9.03 -13.38
CA ILE A 77 14.38 8.58 -12.32
C ILE A 77 15.35 7.55 -12.91
N GLN A 78 16.65 7.83 -12.81
CA GLN A 78 17.71 6.97 -13.38
C GLN A 78 18.37 6.05 -12.35
N SER A 79 18.28 6.36 -11.06
CA SER A 79 18.85 5.56 -9.98
C SER A 79 18.39 4.09 -10.05
N PRO A 80 19.27 3.12 -9.74
CA PRO A 80 18.90 1.72 -9.69
C PRO A 80 17.80 1.50 -8.63
N VAL A 81 17.03 0.42 -8.79
CA VAL A 81 15.89 0.17 -7.91
C VAL A 81 16.31 0.01 -6.45
N ASP A 82 17.45 -0.61 -6.18
CA ASP A 82 17.97 -0.82 -4.83
C ASP A 82 18.12 0.49 -4.04
N ASP A 83 18.57 1.57 -4.70
CA ASP A 83 18.73 2.90 -4.07
C ASP A 83 17.38 3.55 -3.71
N LEU A 84 16.30 3.12 -4.36
CA LEU A 84 14.94 3.66 -4.17
C LEU A 84 14.17 2.90 -3.08
N THR A 85 14.74 1.82 -2.55
CA THR A 85 14.08 0.96 -1.57
C THR A 85 14.17 1.53 -0.15
N LEU A 86 13.28 1.10 0.75
CA LEU A 86 13.30 1.50 2.16
C LEU A 86 14.28 0.64 2.96
N THR A 87 14.64 1.12 4.13
CA THR A 87 15.40 0.40 5.15
C THR A 87 14.64 0.47 6.47
N THR A 88 15.09 -0.27 7.48
CA THR A 88 14.49 -0.20 8.81
C THR A 88 14.59 1.20 9.42
N GLU A 89 15.59 2.00 9.04
CA GLU A 89 15.79 3.39 9.48
C GLU A 89 14.78 4.36 8.87
N ASP A 90 14.19 4.02 7.71
CA ASP A 90 13.18 4.84 7.06
C ASP A 90 11.77 4.65 7.68
N LEU A 91 11.58 3.62 8.50
CA LEU A 91 10.29 3.31 9.11
C LEU A 91 10.11 4.03 10.46
N PRO A 92 8.88 4.44 10.82
CA PRO A 92 8.63 5.16 12.06
C PRO A 92 8.82 4.27 13.30
N GLY A 93 9.57 4.81 14.26
CA GLY A 93 9.92 4.15 15.52
C GLY A 93 11.17 3.26 15.40
N SER A 94 11.42 2.48 16.45
CA SER A 94 12.56 1.55 16.54
C SER A 94 12.14 0.09 16.38
N ASP A 95 13.12 -0.81 16.42
CA ASP A 95 12.95 -2.27 16.56
C ASP A 95 12.26 -2.96 15.39
N TRP A 96 12.33 -2.35 14.21
CA TRP A 96 11.96 -3.00 12.96
C TRP A 96 12.99 -4.04 12.57
N GLU A 97 12.51 -5.24 12.25
CA GLU A 97 13.29 -6.31 11.64
C GLU A 97 12.88 -6.46 10.18
N GLN A 98 13.86 -6.52 9.28
CA GLN A 98 13.61 -6.88 7.89
C GLN A 98 13.54 -8.40 7.78
N ASN A 99 12.37 -8.92 7.43
CA ASN A 99 12.10 -10.37 7.33
C ASN A 99 11.97 -10.85 5.88
N ARG A 100 11.92 -9.93 4.91
CA ARG A 100 11.83 -10.22 3.49
C ARG A 100 12.55 -9.14 2.68
N SER A 101 13.32 -9.58 1.70
CA SER A 101 13.95 -8.70 0.72
C SER A 101 14.12 -9.44 -0.61
N GLY A 102 13.91 -8.75 -1.72
CA GLY A 102 14.19 -9.26 -3.06
C GLY A 102 14.09 -8.14 -4.09
N ALA A 103 15.05 -8.09 -5.01
CA ALA A 103 15.14 -7.04 -6.02
C ALA A 103 15.64 -7.56 -7.36
N ASP A 104 15.21 -6.88 -8.42
CA ASP A 104 15.75 -6.94 -9.78
C ASP A 104 15.86 -5.52 -10.37
N ALA A 105 16.28 -5.42 -11.63
CA ALA A 105 16.51 -4.13 -12.29
C ALA A 105 15.28 -3.20 -12.37
N THR A 106 14.07 -3.73 -12.19
CA THR A 106 12.80 -3.02 -12.39
C THR A 106 11.84 -3.13 -11.19
N PHE A 107 12.19 -3.91 -10.19
CA PHE A 107 11.31 -4.23 -9.07
C PHE A 107 12.11 -4.49 -7.80
N ALA A 108 11.57 -4.04 -6.66
CA ALA A 108 12.01 -4.52 -5.37
C ALA A 108 10.86 -4.63 -4.39
N MET A 109 11.03 -5.53 -3.42
CA MET A 109 10.07 -5.81 -2.37
C MET A 109 10.80 -5.98 -1.04
N GLN A 110 10.23 -5.39 0.00
CA GLN A 110 10.76 -5.44 1.35
C GLN A 110 9.63 -5.67 2.34
N GLY A 111 9.84 -6.63 3.23
CA GLY A 111 8.95 -6.90 4.37
C GLY A 111 9.67 -6.55 5.65
N PHE A 112 8.99 -5.77 6.47
CA PHE A 112 9.45 -5.37 7.79
C PHE A 112 8.40 -5.76 8.83
N SER A 113 8.86 -6.12 10.01
CA SER A 113 7.98 -6.42 11.13
C SER A 113 8.57 -5.92 12.42
N LYS A 114 7.71 -5.58 13.36
CA LYS A 114 8.11 -5.43 14.75
C LYS A 114 7.07 -6.06 15.67
N PRO A 115 7.50 -6.84 16.67
CA PRO A 115 6.63 -7.16 17.78
C PRO A 115 6.41 -5.90 18.61
N THR A 116 5.23 -5.75 19.17
CA THR A 116 4.95 -4.81 20.26
C THR A 116 4.45 -5.62 21.46
N THR A 117 4.29 -4.97 22.61
CA THR A 117 3.78 -5.65 23.81
C THR A 117 2.42 -6.32 23.57
N GLU A 118 1.57 -5.71 22.74
CA GLU A 118 0.14 -6.10 22.59
C GLU A 118 -0.25 -6.49 21.15
N SER A 119 0.64 -6.26 20.19
CA SER A 119 0.35 -6.46 18.77
C SER A 119 1.57 -6.87 17.97
N TYR A 120 1.33 -7.39 16.78
CA TYR A 120 2.32 -7.60 15.75
C TYR A 120 2.05 -6.63 14.60
N VAL A 121 3.07 -5.87 14.22
CA VAL A 121 2.99 -4.89 13.15
C VAL A 121 3.84 -5.36 11.97
N ALA A 122 3.28 -5.31 10.76
CA ALA A 122 3.97 -5.66 9.54
C ALA A 122 3.78 -4.61 8.44
N VAL A 123 4.86 -4.36 7.70
CA VAL A 123 4.91 -3.47 6.55
C VAL A 123 5.44 -4.24 5.35
N LEU A 124 4.73 -4.18 4.24
CA LEU A 124 5.17 -4.69 2.94
C LEU A 124 5.29 -3.53 1.96
N PHE A 125 6.52 -3.21 1.57
CA PHE A 125 6.83 -2.19 0.57
C PHE A 125 7.17 -2.86 -0.76
N ASN A 126 6.53 -2.42 -1.83
CA ASN A 126 6.84 -2.83 -3.20
C ASN A 126 7.08 -1.60 -4.07
N ILE A 127 8.19 -1.60 -4.81
CA ILE A 127 8.53 -0.56 -5.78
C ILE A 127 8.69 -1.17 -7.17
N ARG A 128 8.23 -0.43 -8.18
CA ARG A 128 8.36 -0.78 -9.59
C ARG A 128 8.88 0.42 -10.36
N LYS A 129 9.92 0.17 -11.15
CA LYS A 129 10.47 1.11 -12.12
C LYS A 129 10.07 0.69 -13.53
N LYS A 130 9.58 1.64 -14.29
CA LYS A 130 9.05 1.46 -15.64
C LYS A 130 9.94 2.19 -16.66
N PRO A 131 9.82 1.85 -17.95
CA PRO A 131 10.61 2.51 -19.00
C PRO A 131 10.27 4.00 -19.14
N ASP A 132 9.04 4.41 -18.84
CA ASP A 132 8.55 5.77 -18.99
C ASP A 132 7.41 6.09 -18.01
N VAL A 133 6.95 7.35 -18.04
CA VAL A 133 5.89 7.87 -17.17
C VAL A 133 4.54 7.19 -17.46
N SER A 134 4.20 6.95 -18.72
CA SER A 134 2.91 6.36 -19.10
C SER A 134 2.79 4.94 -18.54
N ALA A 135 3.83 4.13 -18.71
CA ALA A 135 3.88 2.76 -18.19
C ALA A 135 3.87 2.70 -16.65
N ALA A 136 4.37 3.74 -15.97
CA ALA A 136 4.26 3.88 -14.52
C ALA A 136 2.83 4.24 -14.11
N THR A 137 2.18 5.17 -14.81
CA THR A 137 0.77 5.52 -14.59
C THR A 137 -0.14 4.30 -14.77
N ASP A 138 -0.01 3.57 -15.87
CA ASP A 138 -0.81 2.37 -16.15
C ASP A 138 -0.65 1.28 -15.07
N GLY A 139 0.52 1.23 -14.43
CA GLY A 139 0.80 0.30 -13.33
C GLY A 139 0.34 0.79 -11.97
N TYR A 140 0.26 2.10 -11.78
CA TYR A 140 -0.12 2.77 -10.53
C TYR A 140 -1.64 2.87 -10.35
N GLU A 141 -2.36 3.25 -11.40
CA GLU A 141 -3.81 3.49 -11.34
C GLU A 141 -4.62 2.32 -10.76
N PRO A 142 -4.38 1.05 -11.14
CA PRO A 142 -5.17 -0.07 -10.65
C PRO A 142 -4.91 -0.42 -9.19
N ILE A 143 -3.87 0.14 -8.56
CA ILE A 143 -3.49 -0.23 -7.19
C ILE A 143 -4.49 0.37 -6.21
N THR A 144 -5.32 -0.50 -5.64
CA THR A 144 -6.28 -0.22 -4.57
C THR A 144 -6.27 -1.40 -3.59
N PRO A 145 -6.83 -1.26 -2.38
CA PRO A 145 -6.97 -2.41 -1.48
C PRO A 145 -7.83 -3.51 -2.10
N GLU A 146 -8.91 -3.18 -2.81
CA GLU A 146 -9.72 -4.16 -3.55
C GLU A 146 -8.88 -4.96 -4.55
N TYR A 147 -8.00 -4.28 -5.31
CA TYR A 147 -7.11 -4.95 -6.27
C TYR A 147 -6.07 -5.83 -5.59
N LEU A 148 -5.50 -5.36 -4.48
CA LEU A 148 -4.38 -6.03 -3.80
C LEU A 148 -4.83 -7.14 -2.86
N THR A 149 -5.90 -6.93 -2.10
CA THR A 149 -6.38 -7.79 -1.00
C THR A 149 -7.81 -8.31 -1.20
N GLY A 150 -8.57 -7.75 -2.14
CA GLY A 150 -10.01 -8.01 -2.29
C GLY A 150 -10.86 -7.30 -1.24
N SER A 151 -10.28 -6.40 -0.44
CA SER A 151 -10.99 -5.65 0.59
C SER A 151 -11.54 -4.35 0.01
N SER A 152 -12.84 -4.12 0.18
CA SER A 152 -13.48 -2.88 -0.25
C SER A 152 -13.12 -1.73 0.66
N VAL A 153 -12.97 -0.54 0.08
CA VAL A 153 -12.70 0.71 0.80
C VAL A 153 -13.79 1.71 0.47
N GLY A 154 -14.33 2.38 1.49
CA GLY A 154 -15.27 3.48 1.32
C GLY A 154 -14.58 4.74 0.79
N GLU A 155 -15.29 5.59 0.04
CA GLU A 155 -14.73 6.86 -0.47
C GLU A 155 -14.16 7.76 0.64
N THR A 156 -14.78 7.77 1.82
CA THR A 156 -14.34 8.53 2.98
C THR A 156 -13.05 8.01 3.61
N GLU A 157 -12.63 6.79 3.25
CA GLU A 157 -11.42 6.14 3.75
C GLU A 157 -10.24 6.25 2.76
N SER A 158 -10.48 6.86 1.59
CA SER A 158 -9.40 7.27 0.67
C SER A 158 -9.09 8.77 0.84
N ARG A 159 -7.81 9.11 0.80
CA ARG A 159 -7.31 10.48 0.90
C ARG A 159 -6.12 10.69 -0.02
N GLU A 160 -6.16 11.73 -0.85
CA GLU A 160 -4.99 12.23 -1.55
C GLU A 160 -3.99 12.83 -0.54
N LEU A 161 -2.70 12.51 -0.70
CA LEU A 161 -1.64 13.11 0.11
C LEU A 161 -1.02 14.28 -0.66
N ASN A 162 -0.79 15.39 0.04
CA ASN A 162 -0.08 16.53 -0.53
C ASN A 162 1.45 16.35 -0.41
N VAL A 163 1.97 15.26 -0.98
CA VAL A 163 3.39 15.12 -1.32
C VAL A 163 3.57 15.53 -2.78
N GLY A 164 4.73 16.03 -3.19
CA GLY A 164 4.94 16.71 -4.50
C GLY A 164 4.70 15.91 -5.78
N VAL A 165 4.04 14.76 -5.70
CA VAL A 165 3.83 13.74 -6.72
C VAL A 165 2.48 13.04 -6.50
N ALA A 166 2.05 12.23 -7.47
CA ALA A 166 0.80 11.50 -7.35
C ALA A 166 0.86 10.52 -6.16
N SER A 167 -0.09 10.64 -5.23
CA SER A 167 -0.11 9.81 -4.04
C SER A 167 -1.51 9.70 -3.44
N GLU A 168 -1.81 8.55 -2.85
CA GLU A 168 -3.11 8.25 -2.26
C GLU A 168 -2.91 7.32 -1.07
N LEU A 169 -3.63 7.58 0.01
CA LEU A 169 -3.72 6.75 1.20
C LEU A 169 -5.12 6.15 1.27
N TYR A 170 -5.18 4.87 1.58
CA TYR A 170 -6.39 4.15 1.95
C TYR A 170 -6.26 3.61 3.37
N SER A 171 -7.33 3.70 4.14
CA SER A 171 -7.56 2.92 5.36
C SER A 171 -8.77 2.02 5.16
N TRP A 172 -8.83 0.88 5.84
CA TRP A 172 -10.04 0.07 5.88
C TRP A 172 -10.03 -0.85 7.10
N ASP A 173 -11.21 -1.31 7.50
CA ASP A 173 -11.34 -2.29 8.56
C ASP A 173 -10.85 -3.67 8.12
N GLY A 174 -9.90 -4.24 8.87
CA GLY A 174 -9.45 -5.61 8.65
C GLY A 174 -10.53 -6.64 8.97
N GLU A 175 -10.58 -7.71 8.19
CA GLU A 175 -11.48 -8.84 8.46
C GLU A 175 -10.80 -9.91 9.34
N ASN A 176 -11.62 -10.73 10.01
CA ASN A 176 -11.19 -11.99 10.66
C ASN A 176 -10.10 -11.83 11.74
N GLY A 177 -10.18 -10.78 12.58
CA GLY A 177 -9.23 -10.56 13.68
C GLY A 177 -7.88 -10.00 13.22
N VAL A 178 -7.81 -9.48 11.99
CA VAL A 178 -6.78 -8.53 11.56
C VAL A 178 -7.28 -7.13 11.91
N GLY A 179 -6.40 -6.28 12.45
CA GLY A 179 -6.70 -4.88 12.72
C GLY A 179 -6.89 -4.06 11.46
N PRO A 180 -7.04 -2.73 11.58
CA PRO A 180 -7.15 -1.85 10.42
C PRO A 180 -5.96 -2.04 9.48
N GLY A 181 -6.29 -2.05 8.18
CA GLY A 181 -5.32 -2.10 7.10
C GLY A 181 -5.10 -0.71 6.53
N TYR A 182 -3.87 -0.43 6.13
CA TYR A 182 -3.53 0.82 5.48
C TYR A 182 -2.71 0.57 4.22
N LEU A 183 -2.98 1.33 3.17
CA LEU A 183 -2.27 1.26 1.89
C LEU A 183 -1.91 2.68 1.48
N ILE A 184 -0.63 2.95 1.33
CA ILE A 184 -0.17 4.15 0.63
C ILE A 184 0.37 3.74 -0.73
N LYS A 185 -0.03 4.45 -1.79
CA LYS A 185 0.60 4.35 -3.11
C LYS A 185 1.15 5.71 -3.52
N ILE A 186 2.32 5.70 -4.17
CA ILE A 186 3.02 6.91 -4.61
C ILE A 186 3.58 6.65 -6.00
N ARG A 187 3.53 7.64 -6.89
CA ARG A 187 4.16 7.61 -8.20
C ARG A 187 4.85 8.93 -8.50
N ASP A 188 6.12 8.85 -8.90
CA ASP A 188 6.91 9.96 -9.44
C ASP A 188 7.54 9.51 -10.77
N ALA A 189 7.35 10.30 -11.82
CA ALA A 189 7.86 10.01 -13.16
C ALA A 189 7.62 8.55 -13.58
N ASN A 190 8.68 7.76 -13.77
CA ASN A 190 8.64 6.36 -14.19
C ASN A 190 8.72 5.34 -13.04
N VAL A 191 8.56 5.77 -11.79
CA VAL A 191 8.60 4.91 -10.61
C VAL A 191 7.27 5.01 -9.89
N PHE A 192 6.78 3.88 -9.41
CA PHE A 192 5.70 3.86 -8.43
C PHE A 192 5.95 2.81 -7.37
N CYS A 193 5.38 3.03 -6.19
CA CYS A 193 5.37 2.07 -5.12
C CYS A 193 3.99 1.95 -4.48
N HIS A 194 3.84 0.89 -3.70
CA HIS A 194 2.81 0.82 -2.70
C HIS A 194 3.37 0.19 -1.43
N LEU A 195 2.85 0.63 -0.30
CA LEU A 195 3.19 0.12 1.02
C LEU A 195 1.90 -0.29 1.71
N LEU A 196 1.83 -1.58 2.05
CA LEU A 196 0.76 -2.16 2.84
C LEU A 196 1.23 -2.24 4.29
N TRP A 197 0.45 -1.67 5.20
CA TRP A 197 0.68 -1.74 6.63
C TRP A 197 -0.47 -2.46 7.28
N ALA A 198 -0.17 -3.55 7.98
CA ALA A 198 -1.15 -4.35 8.71
C ALA A 198 -0.75 -4.44 10.19
N VAL A 199 -1.75 -4.33 11.05
CA VAL A 199 -1.60 -4.51 12.50
C VAL A 199 -2.47 -5.68 12.92
N ARG A 200 -1.93 -6.57 13.74
CA ARG A 200 -2.65 -7.73 14.27
C ARG A 200 -2.52 -7.75 15.79
N PRO A 201 -3.61 -7.97 16.54
CA PRO A 201 -3.48 -8.15 17.98
C PRO A 201 -2.71 -9.43 18.29
N SER A 202 -1.94 -9.40 19.36
CA SER A 202 -1.45 -10.60 20.02
C SER A 202 -2.65 -11.36 20.62
N ASP A 203 -2.53 -12.69 20.78
CA ASP A 203 -3.64 -13.59 21.09
C ASP A 203 -4.64 -13.05 22.15
N GLY A 204 -5.82 -12.61 21.69
CA GLY A 204 -6.94 -12.20 22.54
C GLY A 204 -6.96 -10.73 23.00
N GLU A 205 -6.01 -9.91 22.56
CA GLU A 205 -5.91 -8.50 22.98
C GLU A 205 -6.62 -7.52 22.03
N TYR A 206 -7.02 -6.37 22.58
CA TYR A 206 -7.67 -5.28 21.85
C TYR A 206 -6.63 -4.44 21.13
N LEU A 207 -6.80 -4.19 19.84
CA LEU A 207 -5.97 -3.21 19.14
C LEU A 207 -6.43 -1.81 19.48
N PRO A 208 -5.51 -0.84 19.69
CA PRO A 208 -5.90 0.56 19.72
C PRO A 208 -6.63 0.92 18.41
N GLU A 209 -7.57 1.86 18.51
CA GLU A 209 -8.46 2.26 17.41
C GLU A 209 -7.67 2.67 16.15
N ASP A 210 -6.54 3.36 16.35
CA ASP A 210 -5.59 3.75 15.29
C ASP A 210 -4.16 3.32 15.66
N PRO A 211 -3.75 2.08 15.32
CA PRO A 211 -2.41 1.62 15.64
C PRO A 211 -1.33 2.27 14.75
N VAL A 212 -1.75 2.96 13.68
CA VAL A 212 -0.89 3.77 12.82
C VAL A 212 -1.57 5.11 12.55
N SER A 213 -0.91 6.19 12.93
CA SER A 213 -1.44 7.52 12.68
C SER A 213 -1.25 7.94 11.22
N LEU A 214 -2.17 8.76 10.74
CA LEU A 214 -2.06 9.45 9.45
C LEU A 214 -0.74 10.22 9.31
N ASP A 215 -0.27 10.87 10.38
CA ASP A 215 0.99 11.62 10.37
C ASP A 215 2.19 10.72 10.09
N GLN A 216 2.23 9.52 10.68
CA GLN A 216 3.30 8.55 10.41
C GLN A 216 3.27 8.10 8.94
N MET A 217 2.09 7.89 8.37
CA MET A 217 1.96 7.52 6.95
C MET A 217 2.38 8.66 6.02
N GLY A 218 1.97 9.89 6.32
CA GLY A 218 2.35 11.07 5.54
C GLY A 218 3.86 11.34 5.59
N GLN A 219 4.50 11.22 6.76
CA GLN A 219 5.96 11.36 6.88
C GLN A 219 6.72 10.27 6.12
N LEU A 220 6.20 9.04 6.12
CA LEU A 220 6.77 7.96 5.34
C LEU A 220 6.64 8.23 3.83
N ALA A 221 5.52 8.82 3.40
CA ALA A 221 5.34 9.26 2.01
C ALA A 221 6.39 10.30 1.58
N VAL A 222 6.65 11.30 2.43
CA VAL A 222 7.69 12.31 2.23
C VAL A 222 9.07 11.66 2.13
N THR A 223 9.35 10.70 3.01
CA THR A 223 10.61 9.96 3.04
C THR A 223 10.83 9.19 1.73
N ILE A 224 9.82 8.45 1.26
CA ILE A 224 9.85 7.73 -0.03
C ILE A 224 10.12 8.71 -1.17
N HIS A 225 9.34 9.79 -1.27
CA HIS A 225 9.50 10.79 -2.34
C HIS A 225 10.90 11.43 -2.32
N THR A 226 11.39 11.79 -1.14
CA THR A 226 12.71 12.39 -0.96
C THR A 226 13.81 11.45 -1.41
N LYS A 227 13.69 10.15 -1.11
CA LYS A 227 14.67 9.13 -1.50
C LYS A 227 14.78 8.95 -3.01
N TRP A 228 13.73 9.28 -3.76
CA TRP A 228 13.73 9.20 -5.21
C TRP A 228 14.38 10.42 -5.90
N ARG A 229 14.79 11.44 -5.14
CA ARG A 229 15.30 12.73 -5.62
C ARG A 229 16.68 13.08 -5.05
#